data_AF-A0A357KRR6-F1
#
_entry.id   AF-A0A357KRR6-F1
#
_cell.length_a   1.000
_cell.length_b   1.000
_cell.length_c   1.000
_cell.angle_alpha   90.00
_cell.angle_beta   90.00
_cell.angle_gamma   90.00
#
_symmetry.space_group_name_H-M   'P 1'
#
loop_
_entity.id
_entity.type
_entity.pdbx_description
1 polymer ?
#
loop_
_entity_poly.entity_id
_entity_poly.type
_entity_poly.pdbx_seq_one_letter_code
_entity_poly.pdbx_strand_id
1 'polypeptide(L)'
;MTAWTLHMSIATLSDWNKLFDPDMVPYRKPEKRGKAGKVTIEIVRIIVAKARDIQGKGKKIRIKQFCRTIRDDLAIELGRKTVQEILVANDLYAPSTRTRRPLFYRNICRRIPNGLLSLDGSEFVVTIDDKPYKFNLEIGVDVGSFCHTGFDIRQTETSQAVIAVLEEHQKHYGLPLGVLFDHGSANMSEDVAKWLEDKGVERVPVGPGNPKGNGTSEGAFSQLKSVLGTIDVKTSSPEELGKSVLNILVSVYTKMRNKLSLRGSTYSPEVAMRTEISEQEYQHEKERIRIHKESEKTTDEDQQKLDSLYTVIKQHDLLLDDASMKRAESIIKSHSLTAIHKTERAFTLAVNRKQDRKNVSYFFGILGNIQQEEDNQIYKDYCREKYDYQRMLADELQEQKIQSLKPTIALVIDMALAVKGQSEKMQGFAIKKCGEWLNIIFGTTSYCAVVKKRIQGQIGKTTSLTVTQKEAVWEWIAPLLNVNAGCESVTSIS
;
A
#
# COMPACT_ATOMS: atom_id res chain seq x y z
N MET A 1 -23.18 10.75 -20.85
CA MET A 1 -22.68 11.22 -22.15
C MET A 1 -21.18 11.54 -22.13
N THR A 2 -20.61 12.09 -21.05
CA THR A 2 -19.17 12.47 -20.93
C THR A 2 -18.14 11.35 -21.05
N ALA A 3 -18.48 10.08 -20.76
CA ALA A 3 -17.53 8.96 -20.84
C ALA A 3 -17.23 8.47 -22.26
N TRP A 4 -18.17 8.65 -23.18
CA TRP A 4 -18.03 8.21 -24.58
C TRP A 4 -17.14 9.16 -25.40
N THR A 5 -17.24 10.46 -25.14
CA THR A 5 -16.46 11.50 -25.83
C THR A 5 -14.97 11.47 -25.46
N LEU A 6 -14.61 10.91 -24.30
CA LEU A 6 -13.24 10.83 -23.80
C LEU A 6 -12.58 9.47 -24.03
N HIS A 7 -13.28 8.49 -24.63
CA HIS A 7 -12.80 7.10 -24.80
C HIS A 7 -12.20 6.46 -23.53
N MET A 8 -12.72 6.86 -22.36
CA MET A 8 -12.25 6.38 -21.06
C MET A 8 -13.31 5.51 -20.40
N SER A 9 -12.87 4.46 -19.72
CA SER A 9 -13.79 3.60 -18.99
C SER A 9 -14.54 4.39 -17.90
N ILE A 10 -15.84 4.14 -17.74
CA ILE A 10 -16.66 4.75 -16.69
C ILE A 10 -16.08 4.48 -15.29
N ALA A 11 -15.39 3.35 -15.11
CA ALA A 11 -14.68 3.04 -13.88
C ALA A 11 -13.54 4.03 -13.60
N THR A 12 -12.78 4.43 -14.62
CA THR A 12 -11.72 5.44 -14.53
C THR A 12 -12.29 6.81 -14.15
N LEU A 13 -13.39 7.21 -14.78
CA LEU A 13 -14.07 8.48 -14.48
C LEU A 13 -14.69 8.50 -13.07
N SER A 14 -15.28 7.40 -12.62
CA SER A 14 -15.80 7.25 -11.26
C SER A 14 -14.69 7.30 -10.20
N ASP A 15 -13.52 6.74 -10.49
CA ASP A 15 -12.37 6.81 -9.58
C ASP A 15 -11.79 8.22 -9.50
N TRP A 16 -11.77 8.96 -10.61
CA TRP A 16 -11.36 10.37 -10.63
C TRP A 16 -12.30 11.26 -9.83
N ASN A 17 -13.61 11.08 -10.01
CA ASN A 17 -14.63 11.84 -9.27
C ASN A 17 -14.62 11.59 -7.74
N LYS A 18 -13.92 10.56 -7.27
CA LYS A 18 -13.76 10.23 -5.83
C LYS A 18 -12.42 10.67 -5.25
N LEU A 19 -11.43 10.87 -6.10
CA LEU A 19 -10.05 11.17 -5.72
C LEU A 19 -9.73 12.64 -5.88
N PHE A 20 -10.51 13.32 -6.71
CA PHE A 20 -10.40 14.74 -7.02
C PHE A 20 -11.73 15.44 -6.69
N ASP A 21 -11.67 16.73 -6.37
CA ASP A 21 -12.85 17.58 -6.20
C ASP A 21 -13.38 18.07 -7.57
N PRO A 22 -14.47 18.89 -7.62
CA PRO A 22 -15.03 19.39 -8.88
C PRO A 22 -14.04 20.18 -9.74
N ASP A 23 -12.98 20.70 -9.14
CA ASP A 23 -11.90 21.46 -9.78
C ASP A 23 -10.68 20.57 -10.09
N MET A 24 -10.87 19.25 -10.03
CA MET A 24 -9.86 18.22 -10.32
C MET A 24 -8.65 18.29 -9.36
N VAL A 25 -8.84 18.75 -8.13
CA VAL A 25 -7.80 18.81 -7.08
C VAL A 25 -7.80 17.52 -6.26
N PRO A 26 -6.68 16.79 -6.14
CA PRO A 26 -6.65 15.54 -5.41
C PRO A 26 -6.77 15.77 -3.90
N TYR A 27 -7.74 15.13 -3.25
CA TYR A 27 -7.87 15.19 -1.79
C TYR A 27 -6.57 14.68 -1.11
N ARG A 28 -5.87 15.55 -0.37
CA ARG A 28 -4.70 15.15 0.46
C ARG A 28 -5.13 14.08 1.47
N LYS A 29 -4.61 12.86 1.33
CA LYS A 29 -4.73 11.85 2.39
C LYS A 29 -3.64 12.06 3.44
N PRO A 30 -3.98 12.24 4.73
CA PRO A 30 -3.00 12.19 5.79
C PRO A 30 -2.36 10.79 5.87
N GLU A 31 -1.03 10.76 5.97
CA GLU A 31 -0.23 9.54 6.08
C GLU A 31 -0.19 9.09 7.54
N LYS A 32 -0.89 8.00 7.85
CA LYS A 32 -0.99 7.41 9.20
C LYS A 32 -0.27 6.05 9.34
N ARG A 33 0.68 5.73 8.46
CA ARG A 33 1.43 4.45 8.56
C ARG A 33 2.39 4.49 9.75
N GLY A 34 2.39 3.43 10.55
CA GLY A 34 3.32 3.23 11.68
C GLY A 34 2.88 3.81 13.03
N LYS A 35 1.86 4.66 13.07
CA LYS A 35 1.28 5.20 14.33
C LYS A 35 0.03 4.44 14.81
N ALA A 36 -0.19 3.20 14.36
CA ALA A 36 -1.29 2.41 14.88
C ALA A 36 -0.93 1.98 16.31
N GLY A 37 -1.62 2.55 17.30
CA GLY A 37 -1.50 2.10 18.68
C GLY A 37 -1.72 0.59 18.77
N LYS A 38 -0.94 -0.09 19.63
CA LYS A 38 -1.10 -1.52 19.90
C LYS A 38 -2.57 -1.75 20.30
N VAL A 39 -3.25 -2.70 19.63
CA VAL A 39 -4.62 -3.06 19.99
C VAL A 39 -4.56 -3.80 21.32
N THR A 40 -5.06 -3.17 22.38
CA THR A 40 -5.19 -3.77 23.71
C THR A 40 -6.61 -4.29 23.93
N ILE A 41 -6.78 -5.17 24.91
CA ILE A 41 -8.09 -5.71 25.33
C ILE A 41 -9.04 -4.58 25.73
N GLU A 42 -8.53 -3.55 26.39
CA GLU A 42 -9.30 -2.36 26.76
C GLU A 42 -9.82 -1.59 25.55
N ILE A 43 -8.99 -1.42 24.51
CA ILE A 43 -9.41 -0.76 23.27
C ILE A 43 -10.50 -1.57 22.56
N VAL A 44 -10.35 -2.90 22.50
CA VAL A 44 -11.37 -3.80 21.93
C VAL A 44 -12.68 -3.69 22.72
N ARG A 45 -12.61 -3.73 24.06
CA ARG A 45 -13.77 -3.58 24.95
C ARG A 45 -14.56 -2.30 24.69
N ILE A 46 -13.86 -1.17 24.66
CA ILE A 46 -14.47 0.15 24.44
C ILE A 46 -15.16 0.22 23.06
N ILE A 47 -14.50 -0.30 22.02
CA ILE A 47 -15.05 -0.33 20.65
C ILE A 47 -16.31 -1.22 20.58
N VAL A 48 -16.26 -2.40 21.18
CA VAL A 48 -17.39 -3.35 21.23
C VAL A 48 -18.56 -2.76 22.01
N ALA A 49 -18.32 -2.13 23.17
CA ALA A 49 -19.35 -1.50 23.97
C ALA A 49 -20.06 -0.36 23.22
N LYS A 50 -19.29 0.53 22.57
CA LYS A 50 -19.86 1.63 21.77
C LYS A 50 -20.66 1.11 20.56
N ALA A 51 -20.18 0.04 19.92
CA ALA A 51 -20.91 -0.59 18.81
C ALA A 51 -22.24 -1.22 19.26
N ARG A 52 -22.25 -1.90 20.41
CA ARG A 52 -23.45 -2.49 21.02
C ARG A 52 -24.47 -1.41 21.42
N ASP A 53 -24.03 -0.29 21.98
CA ASP A 53 -24.92 0.85 22.29
C ASP A 53 -25.63 1.40 21.03
N ILE A 54 -24.91 1.51 19.92
CA ILE A 54 -25.48 1.96 18.63
C ILE A 54 -26.51 0.95 18.09
N GLN A 55 -26.18 -0.35 18.14
CA GLN A 55 -27.11 -1.40 17.71
C GLN A 55 -28.34 -1.52 18.62
N GLY A 56 -28.16 -1.36 19.95
CA GLY A 56 -29.24 -1.36 20.93
C GLY A 56 -30.23 -0.21 20.75
N LYS A 57 -29.79 0.90 20.14
CA LYS A 57 -30.64 2.01 19.69
C LYS A 57 -31.30 1.77 18.33
N GLY A 58 -31.23 0.55 17.79
CA GLY A 58 -31.78 0.17 16.49
C GLY A 58 -31.03 0.75 15.27
N LYS A 59 -29.84 1.32 15.45
CA LYS A 59 -29.10 2.00 14.37
C LYS A 59 -28.06 1.06 13.75
N LYS A 60 -27.95 1.12 12.42
CA LYS A 60 -26.92 0.38 11.65
C LYS A 60 -25.55 1.06 11.76
N ILE A 61 -24.50 0.29 12.01
CA ILE A 61 -23.12 0.79 12.06
C ILE A 61 -22.63 1.16 10.65
N ARG A 62 -22.30 2.44 10.44
CA ARG A 62 -21.62 2.93 9.22
C ARG A 62 -20.13 3.09 9.51
N ILE A 63 -19.27 2.21 8.99
CA ILE A 63 -17.85 2.11 9.39
C ILE A 63 -17.07 3.44 9.33
N LYS A 64 -17.33 4.29 8.32
CA LYS A 64 -16.67 5.61 8.19
C LYS A 64 -17.06 6.56 9.32
N GLN A 65 -18.34 6.59 9.67
CA GLN A 65 -18.87 7.42 10.74
C GLN A 65 -18.45 6.89 12.10
N PHE A 66 -18.55 5.57 12.29
CA PHE A 66 -18.12 4.89 13.51
C PHE A 66 -16.63 5.12 13.82
N CYS A 67 -15.74 5.05 12.82
CA CYS A 67 -14.33 5.37 12.99
C CYS A 67 -14.06 6.85 13.31
N ARG A 68 -14.96 7.77 12.92
CA ARG A 68 -14.86 9.19 13.33
C ARG A 68 -15.28 9.33 14.79
N THR A 69 -16.44 8.79 15.16
CA THR A 69 -16.92 8.75 16.55
C THR A 69 -15.89 8.15 17.51
N ILE A 70 -15.24 7.05 17.14
CA ILE A 70 -14.18 6.44 17.97
C ILE A 70 -12.98 7.38 18.15
N ARG A 71 -12.62 8.14 17.11
CA ARG A 71 -11.49 9.06 17.17
C ARG A 71 -11.83 10.32 17.97
N ASP A 72 -13.00 10.88 17.71
CA ASP A 72 -13.40 12.19 18.21
C ASP A 72 -13.95 12.09 19.65
N ASP A 73 -14.75 11.06 19.96
CA ASP A 73 -15.35 10.88 21.29
C ASP A 73 -14.44 10.12 22.26
N LEU A 74 -13.65 9.16 21.74
CA LEU A 74 -12.92 8.18 22.57
C LEU A 74 -11.39 8.29 22.43
N ALA A 75 -10.89 9.23 21.61
CA ALA A 75 -9.47 9.45 21.35
C ALA A 75 -8.68 8.19 20.90
N ILE A 76 -9.36 7.19 20.33
CA ILE A 76 -8.73 5.94 19.87
C ILE A 76 -8.28 6.09 18.41
N GLU A 77 -6.96 6.07 18.19
CA GLU A 77 -6.35 6.23 16.87
C GLU A 77 -6.12 4.90 16.12
N LEU A 78 -7.18 4.12 15.88
CA LEU A 78 -7.09 2.90 15.07
C LEU A 78 -7.41 3.13 13.59
N GLY A 79 -6.74 2.34 12.75
CA GLY A 79 -7.01 2.29 11.31
C GLY A 79 -8.38 1.68 11.02
N ARG A 80 -9.06 2.16 9.96
CA ARG A 80 -10.39 1.67 9.54
C ARG A 80 -10.45 0.15 9.39
N LYS A 81 -9.39 -0.46 8.84
CA LYS A 81 -9.31 -1.92 8.65
C LYS A 81 -9.33 -2.64 9.99
N THR A 82 -8.50 -2.20 10.93
CA THR A 82 -8.43 -2.76 12.29
C THR A 82 -9.75 -2.62 13.04
N VAL A 83 -10.40 -1.45 12.97
CA VAL A 83 -11.73 -1.25 13.55
C VAL A 83 -12.76 -2.20 12.92
N GLN A 84 -12.72 -2.38 11.60
CA GLN A 84 -13.60 -3.31 10.92
C GLN A 84 -13.35 -4.77 11.33
N GLU A 85 -12.09 -5.20 11.41
CA GLU A 85 -11.70 -6.55 11.87
C GLU A 85 -12.20 -6.81 13.31
N ILE A 86 -12.05 -5.85 14.22
CA ILE A 86 -12.57 -5.93 15.60
C ILE A 86 -14.09 -6.12 15.61
N LEU A 87 -14.82 -5.35 14.80
CA LEU A 87 -16.27 -5.46 14.74
C LEU A 87 -16.74 -6.77 14.10
N VAL A 88 -16.04 -7.26 13.07
CA VAL A 88 -16.33 -8.55 12.43
C VAL A 88 -16.08 -9.70 13.41
N ALA A 89 -14.98 -9.64 14.18
CA ALA A 89 -14.63 -10.65 15.19
C ALA A 89 -15.74 -10.81 16.25
N ASN A 90 -16.36 -9.70 16.66
CA ASN A 90 -17.35 -9.67 17.74
C ASN A 90 -18.81 -9.68 17.22
N ASP A 91 -19.04 -10.12 15.98
CA ASP A 91 -20.38 -10.23 15.36
C ASP A 91 -21.15 -8.90 15.22
N LEU A 92 -20.44 -7.77 15.24
CA LEU A 92 -21.00 -6.42 15.16
C LEU A 92 -20.98 -5.82 13.74
N TYR A 93 -20.29 -6.46 12.79
CA TYR A 93 -20.18 -5.99 11.42
C TYR A 93 -19.97 -7.15 10.43
N ALA A 94 -20.50 -7.02 9.21
CA ALA A 94 -20.37 -8.05 8.18
C ALA A 94 -18.99 -8.04 7.50
N PRO A 95 -18.39 -9.21 7.23
CA PRO A 95 -17.11 -9.34 6.52
C PRO A 95 -17.19 -8.84 5.06
N SER A 96 -16.11 -8.24 4.55
CA SER A 96 -15.99 -7.83 3.13
C SER A 96 -14.53 -7.50 2.79
N THR A 97 -13.95 -8.18 1.77
CA THR A 97 -12.55 -8.05 1.34
C THR A 97 -12.41 -7.27 0.02
N ARG A 98 -11.45 -6.33 -0.08
CA ARG A 98 -11.08 -5.64 -1.34
C ARG A 98 -9.60 -5.19 -1.35
N THR A 99 -8.93 -5.26 -2.51
CA THR A 99 -7.47 -5.16 -2.79
C THR A 99 -6.90 -3.72 -2.93
N ARG A 100 -5.61 -3.45 -2.57
CA ARG A 100 -4.94 -2.10 -2.68
C ARG A 100 -3.38 -2.07 -2.77
N ARG A 101 -2.79 -0.97 -3.30
CA ARG A 101 -1.31 -0.67 -3.48
C ARG A 101 -0.83 0.80 -3.07
N PRO A 102 0.50 1.15 -2.94
CA PRO A 102 1.07 2.25 -2.08
C PRO A 102 1.86 3.46 -2.71
N LEU A 103 2.45 4.34 -1.84
CA LEU A 103 2.91 5.77 -1.95
C LEU A 103 4.43 5.98 -1.61
N PHE A 104 5.22 6.79 -2.34
CA PHE A 104 6.61 7.17 -1.91
C PHE A 104 7.20 8.50 -2.47
N TYR A 105 6.68 9.08 -3.58
CA TYR A 105 7.29 10.20 -4.34
C TYR A 105 7.29 11.61 -3.70
N ARG A 106 7.22 11.72 -2.37
CA ARG A 106 6.57 12.88 -1.74
C ARG A 106 7.47 14.05 -1.34
N ASN A 107 8.80 13.98 -1.25
CA ASN A 107 9.54 14.92 -0.38
C ASN A 107 10.46 15.99 -1.03
N ILE A 108 10.58 16.11 -2.36
CA ILE A 108 11.58 17.01 -2.96
C ILE A 108 10.99 18.25 -3.69
N CYS A 109 9.76 18.22 -4.20
CA CYS A 109 9.15 19.35 -4.96
C CYS A 109 8.49 20.45 -4.09
N ARG A 110 8.75 20.48 -2.77
CA ARG A 110 7.84 21.14 -1.81
C ARG A 110 8.32 22.51 -1.34
N ARG A 111 7.68 23.58 -1.82
CA ARG A 111 7.11 24.55 -0.87
C ARG A 111 5.62 24.76 -1.14
N ILE A 112 5.21 25.25 -2.30
CA ILE A 112 3.80 25.27 -2.76
C ILE A 112 3.72 25.25 -4.29
N PRO A 113 2.70 24.61 -4.91
CA PRO A 113 2.34 24.88 -6.31
C PRO A 113 1.98 26.35 -6.51
N ASN A 114 2.16 26.86 -7.73
CA ASN A 114 1.92 28.25 -8.10
C ASN A 114 2.81 29.26 -7.34
N GLY A 115 3.94 28.79 -6.82
CA GLY A 115 4.90 29.64 -6.12
C GLY A 115 5.89 30.30 -7.08
N LEU A 116 6.34 29.58 -8.10
CA LEU A 116 7.33 30.08 -9.05
C LEU A 116 7.07 29.41 -10.41
N LEU A 117 6.89 30.22 -11.45
CA LEU A 117 6.64 29.76 -12.81
C LEU A 117 7.90 29.95 -13.67
N SER A 118 8.39 28.88 -14.28
CA SER A 118 9.51 28.91 -15.22
C SER A 118 8.95 29.02 -16.64
N LEU A 119 9.37 30.06 -17.36
CA LEU A 119 8.99 30.35 -18.75
C LEU A 119 10.22 30.23 -19.63
N ASP A 120 10.02 29.65 -20.82
CA ASP A 120 11.07 29.51 -21.82
C ASP A 120 10.45 29.18 -23.19
N GLY A 121 11.17 29.54 -24.24
CA GLY A 121 10.82 29.32 -25.64
C GLY A 121 11.75 28.33 -26.31
N SER A 122 11.23 27.49 -27.20
CA SER A 122 12.08 26.57 -27.96
C SER A 122 11.59 26.34 -29.38
N GLU A 123 12.53 26.34 -30.33
CA GLU A 123 12.25 26.03 -31.73
C GLU A 123 11.94 24.53 -31.92
N PHE A 124 10.86 24.26 -32.65
CA PHE A 124 10.43 22.96 -33.16
C PHE A 124 10.33 23.02 -34.68
N VAL A 125 10.70 21.92 -35.32
CA VAL A 125 10.57 21.74 -36.76
C VAL A 125 9.52 20.66 -37.03
N VAL A 126 8.50 21.02 -37.80
CA VAL A 126 7.47 20.10 -38.30
C VAL A 126 7.70 19.92 -39.80
N THR A 127 7.94 18.69 -40.23
CA THR A 127 8.06 18.36 -41.65
C THR A 127 6.69 17.97 -42.18
N ILE A 128 6.21 18.66 -43.22
CA ILE A 128 4.97 18.32 -43.93
C ILE A 128 5.33 18.01 -45.37
N ASP A 129 5.10 16.77 -45.81
CA ASP A 129 5.50 16.27 -47.14
C ASP A 129 6.92 16.70 -47.53
N ASP A 130 7.87 16.39 -46.64
CA ASP A 130 9.31 16.66 -46.78
C ASP A 130 9.71 18.14 -46.77
N LYS A 131 8.78 19.06 -46.48
CA LYS A 131 9.05 20.49 -46.28
C LYS A 131 9.10 20.85 -44.79
N PRO A 132 10.22 21.40 -44.28
CA PRO A 132 10.34 21.79 -42.89
C PRO A 132 9.65 23.14 -42.62
N TYR A 133 8.85 23.20 -41.55
CA TYR A 133 8.24 24.39 -41.01
C TYR A 133 8.72 24.60 -39.57
N LYS A 134 9.25 25.79 -39.29
CA LYS A 134 9.79 26.14 -37.96
C LYS A 134 8.72 26.85 -37.15
N PHE A 135 8.64 26.50 -35.88
CA PHE A 135 7.76 27.13 -34.91
C PHE A 135 8.51 27.32 -33.60
N ASN A 136 8.27 28.43 -32.90
CA ASN A 136 8.63 28.60 -31.51
C ASN A 136 7.47 28.17 -30.62
N LEU A 137 7.74 27.23 -29.71
CA LEU A 137 6.82 26.85 -28.64
C LEU A 137 7.30 27.54 -27.36
N GLU A 138 6.46 28.43 -26.83
CA GLU A 138 6.61 29.00 -25.49
C GLU A 138 5.88 28.12 -24.49
N ILE A 139 6.48 27.80 -23.33
CA ILE A 139 5.83 27.00 -22.29
C ILE A 139 5.97 27.62 -20.90
N GLY A 140 4.97 27.39 -20.05
CA GLY A 140 5.02 27.71 -18.63
C GLY A 140 5.00 26.48 -17.75
N VAL A 141 6.04 26.30 -16.93
CA VAL A 141 6.22 25.14 -16.05
C VAL A 141 6.32 25.59 -14.59
N ASP A 142 5.34 25.20 -13.76
CA ASP A 142 5.39 25.49 -12.33
C ASP A 142 6.53 24.71 -11.68
N VAL A 143 7.45 25.41 -11.03
CA VAL A 143 8.66 24.82 -10.43
C VAL A 143 8.32 23.92 -9.24
N GLY A 144 7.23 24.22 -8.50
CA GLY A 144 6.81 23.45 -7.33
C GLY A 144 6.13 22.11 -7.64
N SER A 145 5.48 21.98 -8.79
CA SER A 145 4.73 20.79 -9.18
C SER A 145 5.25 20.12 -10.45
N PHE A 146 6.12 20.80 -11.18
CA PHE A 146 6.53 20.47 -12.55
C PHE A 146 5.34 20.42 -13.54
N CYS A 147 4.22 21.04 -13.17
CA CYS A 147 3.03 21.09 -14.01
C CYS A 147 3.28 22.04 -15.19
N HIS A 148 2.96 21.58 -16.40
CA HIS A 148 2.93 22.44 -17.58
C HIS A 148 1.57 23.12 -17.59
N THR A 149 1.56 24.45 -17.48
CA THR A 149 0.40 25.23 -17.06
C THR A 149 -0.11 26.21 -18.12
N GLY A 150 0.68 26.42 -19.17
CA GLY A 150 0.29 27.14 -20.38
C GLY A 150 1.31 26.92 -21.48
N PHE A 151 0.91 27.15 -22.73
CA PHE A 151 1.79 27.13 -23.89
C PHE A 151 1.26 28.02 -25.01
N ASP A 152 2.16 28.49 -25.87
CA ASP A 152 1.78 29.21 -27.09
C ASP A 152 2.71 28.83 -28.25
N ILE A 153 2.17 28.73 -29.47
CA ILE A 153 2.94 28.32 -30.65
C ILE A 153 2.90 29.43 -31.68
N ARG A 154 4.08 29.92 -32.06
CA ARG A 154 4.26 30.98 -33.07
C ARG A 154 5.37 30.66 -34.05
N GLN A 155 5.54 31.50 -35.07
CA GLN A 155 6.65 31.36 -36.01
C GLN A 155 8.01 31.76 -35.40
N THR A 156 8.01 32.72 -34.47
CA THR A 156 9.20 33.25 -33.81
C THR A 156 8.93 33.50 -32.33
N GLU A 157 10.00 33.65 -31.54
CA GLU A 157 9.91 34.12 -30.15
C GLU A 157 9.35 35.55 -30.11
N THR A 158 8.36 35.80 -29.25
CA THR A 158 7.69 37.11 -29.15
C THR A 158 7.22 37.37 -27.73
N SER A 159 7.20 38.63 -27.30
CA SER A 159 6.68 39.04 -25.98
C SER A 159 5.21 38.64 -25.79
N GLN A 160 4.43 38.68 -26.87
CA GLN A 160 3.02 38.29 -26.82
C GLN A 160 2.83 36.78 -26.60
N ALA A 161 3.79 35.93 -26.96
CA ALA A 161 3.73 34.49 -26.64
C ALA A 161 3.91 34.28 -25.14
N VAL A 162 4.87 34.97 -24.53
CA VAL A 162 5.11 34.96 -23.09
C VAL A 162 3.88 35.43 -22.32
N ILE A 163 3.26 36.52 -22.76
CA ILE A 163 2.00 37.03 -22.17
C ILE A 163 0.87 36.02 -22.34
N ALA A 164 0.71 35.39 -23.52
CA ALA A 164 -0.32 34.38 -23.73
C ALA A 164 -0.18 33.18 -22.78
N VAL A 165 1.05 32.71 -22.55
CA VAL A 165 1.33 31.63 -21.59
C VAL A 165 0.99 32.06 -20.16
N LEU A 166 1.33 33.30 -19.79
CA LEU A 166 1.00 33.88 -18.48
C LEU A 166 -0.50 34.04 -18.28
N GLU A 167 -1.23 34.49 -19.29
CA GLU A 167 -2.69 34.61 -19.28
C GLU A 167 -3.38 33.24 -19.20
N GLU A 168 -2.87 32.25 -19.94
CA GLU A 168 -3.38 30.88 -19.88
C GLU A 168 -3.14 30.26 -18.50
N HIS A 169 -1.95 30.45 -17.93
CA HIS A 169 -1.65 30.04 -16.56
C HIS A 169 -2.59 30.74 -15.56
N GLN A 170 -2.73 32.06 -15.65
CA GLN A 170 -3.57 32.86 -14.78
C GLN A 170 -5.03 32.40 -14.82
N LYS A 171 -5.56 32.11 -16.01
CA LYS A 171 -6.92 31.67 -16.23
C LYS A 171 -7.26 30.38 -15.46
N HIS A 172 -6.30 29.46 -15.34
CA HIS A 172 -6.55 28.13 -14.76
C HIS A 172 -6.04 27.99 -13.32
N TYR A 173 -4.98 28.72 -12.95
CA TYR A 173 -4.26 28.51 -11.68
C TYR A 173 -4.09 29.79 -10.85
N GLY A 174 -4.52 30.94 -11.36
CA GLY A 174 -4.30 32.24 -10.73
C GLY A 174 -2.90 32.80 -11.01
N LEU A 175 -2.57 33.93 -10.39
CA LEU A 175 -1.26 34.56 -10.59
C LEU A 175 -0.17 33.80 -9.81
N PRO A 176 0.99 33.53 -10.43
CA PRO A 176 2.14 33.01 -9.69
C PRO A 176 2.75 34.10 -8.81
N LEU A 177 3.39 33.71 -7.70
CA LEU A 177 4.07 34.69 -6.83
C LEU A 177 5.31 35.30 -7.51
N GLY A 178 5.94 34.54 -8.41
CA GLY A 178 7.01 35.05 -9.24
C GLY A 178 7.24 34.23 -10.49
N VAL A 179 7.99 34.82 -11.40
CA VAL A 179 8.34 34.23 -12.71
C VAL A 179 9.85 34.18 -12.88
N LEU A 180 10.28 33.15 -13.59
CA LEU A 180 11.66 32.87 -13.89
C LEU A 180 11.78 32.66 -15.41
N PHE A 181 12.65 33.43 -16.04
CA PHE A 181 12.99 33.30 -17.44
C PHE A 181 14.40 33.83 -17.67
N ASP A 182 14.99 33.46 -18.80
CA ASP A 182 16.32 33.89 -19.20
C ASP A 182 16.36 35.37 -19.63
N HIS A 183 17.54 35.85 -20.04
CA HIS A 183 17.71 37.21 -20.55
C HIS A 183 17.32 37.39 -22.03
N GLY A 184 16.45 36.52 -22.57
CA GLY A 184 15.93 36.63 -23.93
C GLY A 184 15.22 37.97 -24.19
N SER A 185 15.29 38.46 -25.42
CA SER A 185 14.77 39.78 -25.79
C SER A 185 13.25 39.89 -25.68
N ALA A 186 12.51 38.79 -25.91
CA ALA A 186 11.06 38.72 -25.72
C ALA A 186 10.67 38.77 -24.24
N ASN A 187 11.38 38.00 -23.42
CA ASN A 187 11.24 37.89 -21.97
C ASN A 187 11.57 39.21 -21.24
N MET A 188 12.53 39.98 -21.78
CA MET A 188 12.94 41.29 -21.26
C MET A 188 12.11 42.48 -21.77
N SER A 189 11.11 42.25 -22.61
CA SER A 189 10.35 43.32 -23.26
C SER A 189 9.59 44.22 -22.26
N GLU A 190 9.39 45.48 -22.65
CA GLU A 190 8.61 46.46 -21.86
C GLU A 190 7.17 45.98 -21.64
N ASP A 191 6.58 45.30 -22.63
CA ASP A 191 5.23 44.74 -22.55
C ASP A 191 5.12 43.66 -21.45
N VAL A 192 6.09 42.75 -21.37
CA VAL A 192 6.12 41.69 -20.33
C VAL A 192 6.40 42.30 -18.96
N ALA A 193 7.34 43.26 -18.86
CA ALA A 193 7.63 43.94 -17.62
C ALA A 193 6.40 44.67 -17.07
N LYS A 194 5.71 45.42 -17.93
CA LYS A 194 4.47 46.12 -17.58
C LYS A 194 3.37 45.15 -17.16
N TRP A 195 3.20 44.03 -17.87
CA TRP A 195 2.21 43.01 -17.50
C TRP A 195 2.48 42.46 -16.10
N LEU A 196 3.74 42.14 -15.77
CA LEU A 196 4.11 41.60 -14.46
C LEU A 196 3.92 42.62 -13.34
N GLU A 197 4.30 43.87 -13.56
CA GLU A 197 4.14 44.97 -12.61
C GLU A 197 2.65 45.25 -12.34
N ASP A 198 1.84 45.37 -13.40
CA ASP A 198 0.39 45.57 -13.32
C ASP A 198 -0.32 44.45 -12.54
N LYS A 199 0.28 43.24 -12.49
CA LYS A 199 -0.26 42.06 -11.81
C LYS A 199 0.41 41.74 -10.48
N GLY A 200 1.43 42.50 -10.06
CA GLY A 200 2.17 42.26 -8.82
C GLY A 200 2.90 40.91 -8.79
N VAL A 201 3.38 40.44 -9.95
CA VAL A 201 4.14 39.19 -10.08
C VAL A 201 5.63 39.51 -10.03
N GLU A 202 6.34 38.91 -9.08
CA GLU A 202 7.76 39.22 -8.87
C GLU A 202 8.63 38.59 -9.96
N ARG A 203 9.55 39.39 -10.51
CA ARG A 203 10.55 38.89 -11.44
C ARG A 203 11.73 38.34 -10.66
N VAL A 204 11.99 37.04 -10.77
CA VAL A 204 13.13 36.39 -10.11
C VAL A 204 14.32 36.38 -11.07
N PRO A 205 15.44 37.05 -10.73
CA PRO A 205 16.59 37.11 -11.63
C PRO A 205 17.27 35.74 -11.78
N VAL A 206 17.45 35.31 -13.02
CA VAL A 206 18.42 34.25 -13.37
C VAL A 206 19.78 34.94 -13.53
N GLY A 207 20.78 34.57 -12.73
CA GLY A 207 22.10 35.21 -12.80
C GLY A 207 22.73 35.07 -14.20
N PRO A 208 23.38 36.12 -14.74
CA PRO A 208 24.00 36.05 -16.06
C PRO A 208 25.06 34.93 -16.10
N GLY A 209 24.92 34.00 -17.05
CA GLY A 209 25.83 32.86 -17.20
C GLY A 209 25.54 31.64 -16.32
N ASN A 210 24.38 31.56 -15.66
CA ASN A 210 24.00 30.39 -14.86
C ASN A 210 22.81 29.62 -15.46
N PRO A 211 23.03 28.73 -16.46
CA PRO A 211 21.97 27.94 -17.10
C PRO A 211 21.18 27.05 -16.13
N LYS A 212 21.73 26.75 -14.94
CA LYS A 212 21.00 25.98 -13.90
C LYS A 212 19.83 26.74 -13.27
N GLY A 213 19.77 28.07 -13.43
CA GLY A 213 18.67 28.87 -12.90
C GLY A 213 17.33 28.50 -13.53
N ASN A 214 17.27 28.37 -14.87
CA ASN A 214 16.07 28.03 -15.65
C ASN A 214 15.96 26.52 -16.01
N GLY A 215 16.69 25.65 -15.31
CA GLY A 215 16.78 24.22 -15.67
C GLY A 215 15.45 23.43 -15.63
N THR A 216 14.37 24.02 -15.12
CA THR A 216 13.03 23.41 -15.06
C THR A 216 12.38 23.38 -16.45
N SER A 217 12.32 24.51 -17.15
CA SER A 217 11.79 24.60 -18.50
C SER A 217 12.74 23.99 -19.55
N GLU A 218 14.06 24.16 -19.40
CA GLU A 218 15.04 23.49 -20.26
C GLU A 218 14.93 21.95 -20.15
N GLY A 219 14.76 21.45 -18.92
CA GLY A 219 14.48 20.04 -18.64
C GLY A 219 13.15 19.59 -19.25
N ALA A 220 12.12 20.42 -19.18
CA ALA A 220 10.83 20.17 -19.81
C ALA A 220 10.93 20.09 -21.34
N PHE A 221 11.61 21.03 -22.00
CA PHE A 221 11.83 20.99 -23.44
C PHE A 221 12.68 19.81 -23.89
N SER A 222 13.73 19.50 -23.14
CA SER A 222 14.56 18.32 -23.42
C SER A 222 13.73 17.03 -23.35
N GLN A 223 12.85 16.91 -22.35
CA GLN A 223 11.92 15.79 -22.25
C GLN A 223 10.89 15.79 -23.39
N LEU A 224 10.31 16.95 -23.70
CA LEU A 224 9.29 17.10 -24.74
C LEU A 224 9.85 16.75 -26.12
N LYS A 225 11.01 17.29 -26.50
CA LYS A 225 11.69 16.98 -27.78
C LYS A 225 12.10 15.52 -27.88
N SER A 226 12.61 14.93 -26.79
CA SER A 226 12.93 13.50 -26.74
C SER A 226 11.68 12.62 -26.96
N VAL A 227 10.55 13.03 -26.39
CA VAL A 227 9.28 12.30 -26.50
C VAL A 227 8.68 12.45 -27.90
N LEU A 228 8.54 13.69 -28.39
CA LEU A 228 8.00 13.94 -29.72
C LEU A 228 8.87 13.35 -30.83
N GLY A 229 10.20 13.46 -30.72
CA GLY A 229 11.11 13.11 -31.81
C GLY A 229 10.86 13.98 -33.04
N THR A 230 11.18 13.46 -34.23
CA THR A 230 10.87 14.13 -35.50
C THR A 230 9.38 14.10 -35.76
N ILE A 231 8.78 15.27 -36.00
CA ILE A 231 7.38 15.40 -36.37
C ILE A 231 7.30 15.44 -37.89
N ASP A 232 6.97 14.30 -38.51
CA ASP A 232 6.74 14.16 -39.95
C ASP A 232 5.26 13.86 -40.21
N VAL A 233 4.65 14.67 -41.07
CA VAL A 233 3.23 14.59 -41.42
C VAL A 233 3.12 14.41 -42.93
N LYS A 234 2.52 13.30 -43.35
CA LYS A 234 2.22 13.04 -44.76
C LYS A 234 0.78 13.47 -45.06
N THR A 235 0.58 14.26 -46.11
CA THR A 235 -0.74 14.78 -46.51
C THR A 235 -1.23 14.23 -47.85
N SER A 236 -0.57 13.18 -48.37
CA SER A 236 -0.88 12.55 -49.66
C SER A 236 -2.33 12.06 -49.79
N SER A 237 -3.00 11.77 -48.67
CA SER A 237 -4.45 11.53 -48.60
C SER A 237 -4.99 11.85 -47.20
N PRO A 238 -6.33 12.02 -47.01
CA PRO A 238 -6.92 12.16 -45.69
C PRO A 238 -6.62 10.98 -44.74
N GLU A 239 -6.48 9.77 -45.29
CA GLU A 239 -6.13 8.57 -44.53
C GLU A 239 -4.67 8.63 -44.03
N GLU A 240 -3.74 9.02 -44.88
CA GLU A 240 -2.31 9.14 -44.52
C GLU A 240 -2.05 10.29 -43.54
N LEU A 241 -2.80 11.39 -43.66
CA LEU A 241 -2.82 12.45 -42.65
C LEU A 241 -3.31 11.90 -41.30
N GLY A 242 -4.42 11.15 -41.31
CA GLY A 242 -4.95 10.52 -40.11
C GLY A 242 -3.96 9.55 -39.45
N LYS A 243 -3.29 8.71 -40.24
CA LYS A 243 -2.24 7.79 -39.75
C LYS A 243 -1.04 8.53 -39.19
N SER A 244 -0.57 9.59 -39.86
CA SER A 244 0.58 10.39 -39.40
C SER A 244 0.29 11.02 -38.03
N VAL A 245 -0.88 11.64 -37.89
CA VAL A 245 -1.32 12.23 -36.61
C VAL A 245 -1.46 11.16 -35.53
N LEU A 246 -2.14 10.04 -35.83
CA LEU A 246 -2.31 8.96 -34.86
C LEU A 246 -0.97 8.37 -34.41
N ASN A 247 -0.02 8.20 -35.33
CA ASN A 247 1.31 7.68 -35.03
C ASN A 247 2.08 8.60 -34.07
N ILE A 248 2.01 9.93 -34.28
CA ILE A 248 2.61 10.91 -33.36
C ILE A 248 1.97 10.78 -31.97
N LEU A 249 0.64 10.77 -31.89
CA LEU A 249 -0.09 10.67 -30.61
C LEU A 249 0.23 9.37 -29.85
N VAL A 250 0.21 8.23 -30.54
CA VAL A 250 0.52 6.91 -29.95
C VAL A 250 1.99 6.81 -29.54
N SER A 251 2.91 7.38 -30.32
CA SER A 251 4.33 7.43 -29.98
C SER A 251 4.59 8.24 -28.72
N VAL A 252 3.97 9.42 -28.61
CA VAL A 252 4.02 10.26 -27.40
C VAL A 252 3.46 9.52 -26.20
N TYR A 253 2.25 8.94 -26.32
CA TYR A 253 1.62 8.17 -25.25
C TYR A 253 2.51 7.02 -24.79
N THR A 254 3.03 6.21 -25.72
CA THR A 254 3.83 5.02 -25.40
C THR A 254 5.12 5.39 -24.68
N LYS A 255 5.86 6.41 -25.18
CA LYS A 255 7.08 6.90 -24.53
C LYS A 255 6.81 7.44 -23.13
N MET A 256 5.79 8.28 -22.96
CA MET A 256 5.44 8.84 -21.65
C MET A 256 4.97 7.75 -20.69
N ARG A 257 4.14 6.82 -21.17
CA ARG A 257 3.62 5.73 -20.35
C ARG A 257 4.74 4.81 -19.86
N ASN A 258 5.72 4.50 -20.70
CA ASN A 258 6.84 3.62 -20.34
C ASN A 258 7.84 4.26 -19.37
N LYS A 259 7.84 5.59 -19.24
CA LYS A 259 8.60 6.33 -18.21
C LYS A 259 7.85 6.40 -16.86
N LEU A 260 6.53 6.21 -16.84
CA LEU A 260 5.74 6.20 -15.62
C LEU A 260 5.77 4.82 -14.93
N SER A 261 6.28 4.79 -13.70
CA SER A 261 6.31 3.58 -12.87
C SER A 261 4.92 3.00 -12.66
N LEU A 262 4.79 1.69 -12.83
CA LEU A 262 3.59 0.97 -12.43
C LEU A 262 3.38 1.09 -10.93
N ARG A 263 2.11 1.08 -10.50
CA ARG A 263 1.76 1.21 -9.07
C ARG A 263 2.46 0.11 -8.25
N GLY A 264 3.37 0.46 -7.35
CA GLY A 264 4.11 -0.49 -6.53
C GLY A 264 5.37 -1.09 -7.17
N SER A 265 5.75 -0.63 -8.37
CA SER A 265 7.07 -0.90 -8.96
C SER A 265 8.06 0.20 -8.58
N THR A 266 9.29 -0.17 -8.28
CA THR A 266 10.40 0.76 -8.06
C THR A 266 10.97 1.30 -9.36
N TYR A 267 10.83 0.55 -10.46
CA TYR A 267 11.33 0.89 -11.80
C TYR A 267 10.18 1.32 -12.73
N SER A 268 10.50 2.20 -13.69
CA SER A 268 9.65 2.43 -14.85
C SER A 268 9.67 1.20 -15.76
N PRO A 269 8.61 0.94 -16.55
CA PRO A 269 8.61 -0.13 -17.54
C PRO A 269 9.84 -0.13 -18.46
N GLU A 270 10.30 1.04 -18.92
CA GLU A 270 11.49 1.15 -19.77
C GLU A 270 12.77 0.68 -19.05
N VAL A 271 12.97 1.09 -17.79
CA VAL A 271 14.14 0.68 -17.00
C VAL A 271 14.06 -0.81 -16.67
N ALA A 272 12.89 -1.31 -16.29
CA ALA A 272 12.68 -2.72 -16.00
C ALA A 272 13.04 -3.61 -17.20
N MET A 273 12.65 -3.21 -18.43
CA MET A 273 12.93 -3.97 -19.65
C MET A 273 14.41 -3.95 -20.07
N ARG A 274 15.19 -2.95 -19.65
CA ARG A 274 16.64 -2.86 -19.93
C ARG A 274 17.50 -3.47 -18.83
N THR A 275 16.91 -3.83 -17.70
CA THR A 275 17.64 -4.42 -16.58
C THR A 275 17.95 -5.87 -16.94
N GLU A 276 19.23 -6.25 -16.92
CA GLU A 276 19.61 -7.65 -17.09
C GLU A 276 19.04 -8.47 -15.94
N ILE A 277 18.35 -9.55 -16.29
CA ILE A 277 17.79 -10.51 -15.34
C ILE A 277 18.87 -11.55 -15.08
N SER A 278 19.13 -11.87 -13.81
CA SER A 278 20.10 -12.93 -13.51
C SER A 278 19.60 -14.28 -14.03
N GLU A 279 20.52 -15.17 -14.40
CA GLU A 279 20.14 -16.52 -14.88
C GLU A 279 19.29 -17.27 -13.84
N GLN A 280 19.55 -17.04 -12.54
CA GLN A 280 18.75 -17.62 -11.46
C GLN A 280 17.32 -17.08 -11.42
N GLU A 281 17.11 -15.76 -11.56
CA GLU A 281 15.78 -15.16 -11.63
C GLU A 281 15.05 -15.56 -12.92
N TYR A 282 15.76 -15.64 -14.04
CA TYR A 282 15.21 -16.10 -15.31
C TYR A 282 14.73 -17.56 -15.23
N GLN A 283 15.56 -18.46 -14.69
CA GLN A 283 15.16 -19.86 -14.51
C GLN A 283 14.06 -20.01 -13.47
N HIS A 284 14.07 -19.22 -12.39
CA HIS A 284 12.99 -19.21 -11.40
C HIS A 284 11.65 -18.78 -12.02
N GLU A 285 11.66 -17.71 -12.81
CA GLU A 285 10.46 -17.20 -13.48
C GLU A 285 9.98 -18.15 -14.59
N LYS A 286 10.91 -18.75 -15.34
CA LYS A 286 10.62 -19.78 -16.34
C LYS A 286 10.00 -21.02 -15.69
N GLU A 287 10.51 -21.44 -14.54
CA GLU A 287 9.95 -22.53 -13.75
C GLU A 287 8.58 -22.14 -13.18
N ARG A 288 8.39 -20.91 -12.69
CA ARG A 288 7.07 -20.40 -12.26
C ARG A 288 6.05 -20.44 -13.39
N ILE A 289 6.44 -20.02 -14.61
CA ILE A 289 5.58 -20.08 -15.80
C ILE A 289 5.32 -21.54 -16.21
N ARG A 290 6.32 -22.43 -16.11
CA ARG A 290 6.16 -23.86 -16.36
C ARG A 290 5.21 -24.50 -15.36
N ILE A 291 5.41 -24.29 -14.06
CA ILE A 291 4.51 -24.72 -12.98
C ILE A 291 3.12 -24.13 -13.19
N HIS A 292 2.99 -22.88 -13.61
CA HIS A 292 1.68 -22.30 -13.93
C HIS A 292 1.00 -23.02 -15.09
N LYS A 293 1.73 -23.27 -16.18
CA LYS A 293 1.25 -24.04 -17.34
C LYS A 293 0.98 -25.52 -17.00
N GLU A 294 1.72 -26.09 -16.06
CA GLU A 294 1.52 -27.45 -15.55
C GLU A 294 0.38 -27.50 -14.53
N SER A 295 0.11 -26.42 -13.79
CA SER A 295 -1.08 -26.25 -12.95
C SER A 295 -2.36 -26.00 -13.76
N GLU A 296 -2.22 -25.68 -15.06
CA GLU A 296 -3.32 -25.78 -16.02
C GLU A 296 -3.60 -27.22 -16.46
N LYS A 297 -2.72 -28.20 -16.13
CA LYS A 297 -3.12 -29.61 -16.24
C LYS A 297 -4.19 -29.85 -15.19
N THR A 298 -5.36 -30.28 -15.66
CA THR A 298 -6.49 -30.65 -14.83
C THR A 298 -6.01 -31.56 -13.71
N THR A 299 -6.03 -31.06 -12.48
CA THR A 299 -5.75 -31.87 -11.29
C THR A 299 -6.89 -32.87 -11.08
N ASP A 300 -6.67 -33.93 -10.30
CA ASP A 300 -7.76 -34.85 -9.94
C ASP A 300 -8.95 -34.11 -9.29
N GLU A 301 -8.68 -33.05 -8.53
CA GLU A 301 -9.72 -32.18 -7.96
C GLU A 301 -10.45 -31.37 -9.05
N ASP A 302 -9.73 -30.83 -10.04
CA ASP A 302 -10.37 -30.13 -11.15
C ASP A 302 -11.22 -31.07 -12.01
N GLN A 303 -10.81 -32.33 -12.16
CA GLN A 303 -11.61 -33.33 -12.86
C GLN A 303 -12.91 -33.62 -12.08
N GLN A 304 -12.84 -33.76 -10.75
CA GLN A 304 -14.05 -33.91 -9.91
C GLN A 304 -15.00 -32.71 -10.03
N LYS A 305 -14.46 -31.48 -10.12
CA LYS A 305 -15.27 -30.27 -10.35
C LYS A 305 -15.93 -30.29 -11.72
N LEU A 306 -15.21 -30.71 -12.77
CA LEU A 306 -15.77 -30.84 -14.11
C LEU A 306 -16.84 -31.93 -14.18
N ASP A 307 -16.61 -33.08 -13.56
CA ASP A 307 -17.58 -34.19 -13.51
C ASP A 307 -18.87 -33.77 -12.81
N SER A 308 -18.77 -32.96 -11.76
CA SER A 308 -19.91 -32.34 -11.07
C SER A 308 -20.70 -31.43 -12.02
N LEU A 309 -20.01 -30.56 -12.78
CA LEU A 309 -20.65 -29.70 -13.79
C LEU A 309 -21.39 -30.52 -14.85
N TYR A 310 -20.73 -31.52 -15.44
CA TYR A 310 -21.32 -32.37 -16.47
C TYR A 310 -22.50 -33.18 -15.94
N THR A 311 -22.42 -33.63 -14.69
CA THR A 311 -23.51 -34.32 -14.01
C THR A 311 -24.73 -33.42 -13.90
N VAL A 312 -24.57 -32.17 -13.46
CA VAL A 312 -25.67 -31.19 -13.37
C VAL A 312 -26.27 -30.89 -14.76
N ILE A 313 -25.43 -30.66 -15.77
CA ILE A 313 -25.87 -30.39 -17.14
C ILE A 313 -26.71 -31.55 -17.68
N LYS A 314 -26.24 -32.79 -17.47
CA LYS A 314 -26.93 -33.99 -17.93
C LYS A 314 -28.23 -34.25 -17.16
N GLN A 315 -28.20 -34.17 -15.83
CA GLN A 315 -29.37 -34.42 -14.97
C GLN A 315 -30.50 -33.42 -15.23
N HIS A 316 -30.14 -32.17 -15.54
CA HIS A 316 -31.09 -31.10 -15.80
C HIS A 316 -31.20 -30.76 -17.28
N ASP A 317 -30.74 -31.60 -18.22
CA ASP A 317 -30.88 -31.39 -19.67
C ASP A 317 -30.65 -29.92 -20.11
N LEU A 318 -29.51 -29.36 -19.69
CA LEU A 318 -29.18 -27.97 -19.94
C LEU A 318 -28.56 -27.84 -21.33
N LEU A 319 -29.14 -27.00 -22.19
CA LEU A 319 -28.62 -26.73 -23.53
C LEU A 319 -27.56 -25.62 -23.47
N LEU A 320 -26.34 -25.92 -23.91
CA LEU A 320 -25.23 -24.97 -24.00
C LEU A 320 -24.58 -25.04 -25.38
N ASP A 321 -24.18 -23.89 -25.92
CA ASP A 321 -23.23 -23.82 -27.02
C ASP A 321 -21.79 -24.06 -26.55
N ASP A 322 -20.89 -24.37 -27.49
CA ASP A 322 -19.49 -24.69 -27.21
C ASP A 322 -18.74 -23.58 -26.45
N ALA A 323 -19.05 -22.30 -26.70
CA ALA A 323 -18.39 -21.19 -26.03
C ALA A 323 -18.89 -21.04 -24.58
N SER A 324 -20.18 -21.25 -24.36
CA SER A 324 -20.80 -21.28 -23.03
C SER A 324 -20.32 -22.47 -22.20
N MET A 325 -20.12 -23.64 -22.82
CA MET A 325 -19.57 -24.83 -22.18
C MET A 325 -18.13 -24.61 -21.70
N LYS A 326 -17.23 -24.13 -22.58
CA LYS A 326 -15.83 -23.82 -22.21
C LYS A 326 -15.74 -22.77 -21.09
N ARG A 327 -16.65 -21.79 -21.10
CA ARG A 327 -16.73 -20.78 -20.04
C ARG A 327 -17.17 -21.39 -18.71
N ALA A 328 -18.16 -22.27 -18.72
CA ALA A 328 -18.63 -22.97 -17.52
C ALA A 328 -17.52 -23.84 -16.91
N GLU A 329 -16.76 -24.57 -17.73
CA GLU A 329 -15.61 -25.37 -17.31
C GLU A 329 -14.51 -24.52 -16.66
N SER A 330 -14.22 -23.35 -17.24
CA SER A 330 -13.24 -22.42 -16.67
C SER A 330 -13.69 -21.83 -15.33
N ILE A 331 -14.95 -21.45 -15.22
CA ILE A 331 -15.49 -20.83 -14.00
C ILE A 331 -15.54 -21.84 -12.85
N ILE A 332 -15.98 -23.08 -13.10
CA ILE A 332 -16.19 -24.05 -12.01
C ILE A 332 -14.88 -24.44 -11.31
N LYS A 333 -13.76 -24.48 -12.04
CA LYS A 333 -12.42 -24.77 -11.46
C LYS A 333 -12.01 -23.78 -10.36
N SER A 334 -12.45 -22.52 -10.47
CA SER A 334 -12.11 -21.46 -9.50
C SER A 334 -12.88 -21.52 -8.17
N HIS A 335 -13.83 -22.44 -8.03
CA HIS A 335 -14.66 -22.57 -6.84
C HIS A 335 -14.26 -23.81 -6.01
N SER A 336 -14.57 -23.79 -4.71
CA SER A 336 -14.31 -24.90 -3.81
C SER A 336 -15.22 -26.09 -4.15
N LEU A 337 -14.72 -27.31 -4.03
CA LEU A 337 -15.53 -28.53 -4.24
C LEU A 337 -16.73 -28.57 -3.25
N THR A 338 -16.54 -28.03 -2.05
CA THR A 338 -17.61 -27.93 -1.03
C THR A 338 -18.73 -26.98 -1.49
N ALA A 339 -18.38 -25.82 -2.05
CA ALA A 339 -19.35 -24.88 -2.60
C ALA A 339 -20.10 -25.48 -3.79
N ILE A 340 -19.41 -26.23 -4.66
CA ILE A 340 -20.01 -26.92 -5.80
C ILE A 340 -21.04 -27.95 -5.34
N HIS A 341 -20.70 -28.87 -4.42
CA HIS A 341 -21.66 -29.87 -3.91
C HIS A 341 -22.88 -29.25 -3.22
N LYS A 342 -22.69 -28.15 -2.48
CA LYS A 342 -23.81 -27.40 -1.88
C LYS A 342 -24.68 -26.74 -2.95
N THR A 343 -24.06 -26.24 -4.01
CA THR A 343 -24.75 -25.63 -5.16
C THR A 343 -25.60 -26.65 -5.89
N GLU A 344 -25.11 -27.86 -6.14
CA GLU A 344 -25.88 -28.93 -6.79
C GLU A 344 -27.21 -29.18 -6.07
N ARG A 345 -27.16 -29.41 -4.76
CA ARG A 345 -28.35 -29.62 -3.92
C ARG A 345 -29.30 -28.43 -3.96
N ALA A 346 -28.76 -27.21 -3.84
CA ALA A 346 -29.55 -25.99 -3.86
C ALA A 346 -30.19 -25.73 -5.24
N PHE A 347 -29.49 -26.06 -6.32
CA PHE A 347 -29.96 -25.93 -7.69
C PHE A 347 -31.08 -26.92 -8.00
N THR A 348 -30.94 -28.21 -7.65
CA THR A 348 -32.01 -29.20 -7.82
C THR A 348 -33.29 -28.76 -7.11
N LEU A 349 -33.19 -28.27 -5.86
CA LEU A 349 -34.34 -27.74 -5.13
C LEU A 349 -34.94 -26.49 -5.79
N ALA A 350 -34.11 -25.61 -6.34
CA ALA A 350 -34.56 -24.39 -6.98
C ALA A 350 -35.30 -24.65 -8.30
N VAL A 351 -34.80 -25.59 -9.12
CA VAL A 351 -35.40 -26.01 -10.40
C VAL A 351 -36.73 -26.75 -10.16
N ASN A 352 -36.78 -27.63 -9.16
CA ASN A 352 -38.03 -28.33 -8.82
C ASN A 352 -39.15 -27.36 -8.38
N ARG A 353 -38.78 -26.22 -7.78
CA ARG A 353 -39.75 -25.19 -7.38
C ARG A 353 -40.22 -24.33 -8.56
N LYS A 354 -39.32 -23.98 -9.48
CA LYS A 354 -39.65 -23.21 -10.68
C LYS A 354 -38.73 -23.59 -11.85
N GLN A 355 -39.35 -24.00 -12.95
CA GLN A 355 -38.65 -24.49 -14.14
C GLN A 355 -37.89 -23.38 -14.90
N ASP A 356 -38.24 -22.11 -14.73
CA ASP A 356 -37.54 -20.95 -15.31
C ASP A 356 -36.09 -20.81 -14.81
N ARG A 357 -35.78 -21.41 -13.65
CA ARG A 357 -34.43 -21.44 -13.04
C ARG A 357 -33.52 -22.52 -13.61
N LYS A 358 -34.03 -23.36 -14.52
CA LYS A 358 -33.32 -24.46 -15.16
C LYS A 358 -32.36 -23.94 -16.25
N ASN A 359 -31.33 -23.21 -15.83
CA ASN A 359 -30.28 -22.70 -16.71
C ASN A 359 -28.93 -22.57 -15.98
N VAL A 360 -27.84 -22.64 -16.74
CA VAL A 360 -26.46 -22.63 -16.19
C VAL A 360 -26.08 -21.30 -15.55
N SER A 361 -26.61 -20.18 -16.02
CA SER A 361 -26.36 -18.87 -15.39
C SER A 361 -26.90 -18.82 -13.96
N TYR A 362 -28.07 -19.42 -13.72
CA TYR A 362 -28.66 -19.52 -12.39
C TYR A 362 -27.86 -20.45 -11.46
N PHE A 363 -27.35 -21.58 -11.98
CA PHE A 363 -26.44 -22.46 -11.25
C PHE A 363 -25.19 -21.70 -10.76
N PHE A 364 -24.51 -20.97 -11.64
CA PHE A 364 -23.33 -20.19 -11.25
C PHE A 364 -23.66 -19.00 -10.34
N GLY A 365 -24.87 -18.44 -10.42
CA GLY A 365 -25.35 -17.44 -9.46
C GLY A 365 -25.46 -17.98 -8.05
N ILE A 366 -25.97 -19.21 -7.88
CA ILE A 366 -26.00 -19.90 -6.58
C ILE A 366 -24.57 -20.21 -6.13
N LEU A 367 -23.73 -20.72 -7.02
CA LEU A 367 -22.34 -21.07 -6.72
C LEU A 367 -21.54 -19.88 -6.20
N GLY A 368 -21.64 -18.73 -6.87
CA GLY A 368 -20.97 -17.51 -6.45
C GLY A 368 -21.43 -17.03 -5.07
N ASN A 369 -22.72 -17.16 -4.76
CA ASN A 369 -23.25 -16.79 -3.43
C ASN A 369 -22.73 -17.72 -2.33
N ILE A 370 -22.77 -19.04 -2.56
CA ILE A 370 -22.30 -20.04 -1.60
C ILE A 370 -20.79 -19.90 -1.35
N GLN A 371 -20.00 -19.72 -2.41
CA GLN A 371 -18.56 -19.46 -2.27
C GLN A 371 -18.28 -18.18 -1.49
N GLN A 372 -19.03 -17.11 -1.77
CA GLN A 372 -18.87 -15.84 -1.06
C GLN A 372 -19.23 -15.97 0.43
N GLU A 373 -20.22 -16.78 0.78
CA GLU A 373 -20.55 -17.12 2.18
C GLU A 373 -19.41 -17.89 2.87
N GLU A 374 -18.82 -18.88 2.19
CA GLU A 374 -17.66 -19.62 2.71
C GLU A 374 -16.45 -18.70 2.94
N ASP A 375 -16.11 -17.86 1.97
CA ASP A 375 -15.01 -16.90 2.07
C ASP A 375 -15.23 -15.89 3.21
N ASN A 376 -16.46 -15.44 3.36
CA ASN A 376 -16.86 -14.54 4.45
C ASN A 376 -16.72 -15.21 5.82
N GLN A 377 -17.06 -16.50 5.91
CA GLN A 377 -16.92 -17.28 7.14
C GLN A 377 -15.45 -17.48 7.50
N ILE A 378 -14.60 -17.85 6.53
CA ILE A 378 -13.15 -17.96 6.73
C ILE A 378 -12.54 -16.64 7.22
N TYR A 379 -12.90 -15.52 6.57
CA TYR A 379 -12.40 -14.21 6.98
C TYR A 379 -12.91 -13.79 8.37
N LYS A 380 -14.15 -14.18 8.72
CA LYS A 380 -14.71 -13.96 10.05
C LYS A 380 -13.96 -14.75 11.12
N ASP A 381 -13.63 -16.01 10.86
CA ASP A 381 -12.89 -16.86 11.78
C ASP A 381 -11.46 -16.34 12.00
N TYR A 382 -10.80 -15.88 10.93
CA TYR A 382 -9.53 -15.14 11.03
C TYR A 382 -9.65 -13.90 11.93
N CYS A 383 -10.72 -13.12 11.79
CA CYS A 383 -10.93 -11.95 12.66
C CYS A 383 -11.15 -12.35 14.12
N ARG A 384 -11.93 -13.41 14.36
CA ARG A 384 -12.21 -13.96 15.70
C ARG A 384 -10.95 -14.42 16.40
N GLU A 385 -10.07 -15.13 15.70
CA GLU A 385 -8.79 -15.56 16.26
C GLU A 385 -7.96 -14.37 16.79
N LYS A 386 -8.07 -13.22 16.14
CA LYS A 386 -7.22 -12.06 16.41
C LYS A 386 -7.81 -11.05 17.40
N TYR A 387 -9.12 -10.86 17.37
CA TYR A 387 -9.79 -9.73 18.06
C TYR A 387 -11.11 -10.10 18.75
N ASP A 388 -11.42 -11.39 18.90
CA ASP A 388 -12.55 -11.79 19.75
C ASP A 388 -12.27 -11.39 21.20
N TYR A 389 -13.16 -10.58 21.77
CA TYR A 389 -12.94 -10.00 23.09
C TYR A 389 -12.89 -11.06 24.20
N GLN A 390 -13.74 -12.08 24.12
CA GLN A 390 -13.83 -13.12 25.14
C GLN A 390 -12.58 -14.00 25.14
N ARG A 391 -12.11 -14.37 23.94
CA ARG A 391 -10.87 -15.12 23.77
C ARG A 391 -9.65 -14.34 24.26
N MET A 392 -9.51 -13.06 23.89
CA MET A 392 -8.39 -12.24 24.36
C MET A 392 -8.38 -12.10 25.89
N LEU A 393 -9.56 -12.01 26.53
CA LEU A 393 -9.68 -11.95 27.99
C LEU A 393 -9.27 -13.28 28.64
N ALA A 394 -9.67 -14.42 28.06
CA ALA A 394 -9.26 -15.74 28.54
C ALA A 394 -7.74 -15.96 28.41
N ASP A 395 -7.16 -15.55 27.28
CA ASP A 395 -5.73 -15.64 27.02
C ASP A 395 -4.93 -14.75 28.00
N GLU A 396 -5.37 -13.51 28.25
CA GLU A 396 -4.71 -12.63 29.22
C GLU A 396 -4.83 -13.16 30.66
N LEU A 397 -5.96 -13.73 31.05
CA LEU A 397 -6.10 -14.39 32.36
C LEU A 397 -5.19 -15.62 32.47
N GLN A 398 -5.05 -16.39 31.40
CA GLN A 398 -4.13 -17.53 31.35
C GLN A 398 -2.66 -17.06 31.40
N GLU A 399 -2.30 -15.99 30.67
CA GLU A 399 -0.97 -15.40 30.71
C GLU A 399 -0.65 -14.81 32.08
N GLN A 400 -1.59 -14.09 32.72
CA GLN A 400 -1.43 -13.59 34.09
C GLN A 400 -1.30 -14.74 35.08
N LYS A 401 -2.05 -15.83 34.91
CA LYS A 401 -1.91 -17.04 35.74
C LYS A 401 -0.54 -17.68 35.53
N ILE A 402 -0.09 -17.84 34.30
CA ILE A 402 1.25 -18.37 33.97
C ILE A 402 2.35 -17.44 34.50
N GLN A 403 2.17 -16.12 34.42
CA GLN A 403 3.12 -15.12 34.90
C GLN A 403 3.16 -15.06 36.43
N SER A 404 2.03 -15.26 37.10
CA SER A 404 1.95 -15.41 38.57
C SER A 404 2.58 -16.71 39.06
N LEU A 405 2.66 -17.73 38.20
CA LEU A 405 3.32 -19.01 38.46
C LEU A 405 4.81 -19.00 38.08
N LYS A 406 5.31 -17.97 37.37
CA LYS A 406 6.74 -17.86 37.04
C LYS A 406 7.52 -17.44 38.29
N PRO A 407 8.62 -18.14 38.63
CA PRO A 407 9.49 -17.74 39.73
C PRO A 407 10.07 -16.34 39.44
N THR A 408 10.27 -15.53 40.48
CA THR A 408 10.82 -14.18 40.35
C THR A 408 12.26 -14.10 40.86
N ILE A 409 13.01 -13.08 40.45
CA ILE A 409 14.37 -12.84 40.97
C ILE A 409 14.34 -12.61 42.49
N ALA A 410 13.26 -12.00 43.02
CA ALA A 410 13.07 -11.82 44.45
C ALA A 410 12.97 -13.16 45.19
N LEU A 411 12.18 -14.12 44.66
CA LEU A 411 12.05 -15.45 45.24
C LEU A 411 13.39 -16.22 45.27
N VAL A 412 14.23 -16.03 44.26
CA VAL A 412 15.61 -16.60 44.22
C VAL A 412 16.49 -15.97 45.30
N ILE A 413 16.38 -14.65 45.50
CA ILE A 413 17.12 -13.91 46.54
C ILE A 413 16.65 -14.35 47.94
N ASP A 414 15.35 -14.49 48.17
CA ASP A 414 14.78 -14.92 49.45
C ASP A 414 15.20 -16.35 49.79
N MET A 415 15.23 -17.24 48.80
CA MET A 415 15.71 -18.62 48.97
C MET A 415 17.23 -18.66 49.25
N ALA A 416 18.03 -17.83 48.60
CA ALA A 416 19.47 -17.70 48.87
C ALA A 416 19.72 -17.22 50.31
N LEU A 417 18.89 -16.30 50.82
CA LEU A 417 18.96 -15.80 52.19
C LEU A 417 18.53 -16.84 53.22
N ALA A 418 17.42 -17.55 52.97
CA ALA A 418 16.84 -18.50 53.92
C ALA A 418 17.71 -19.76 54.14
N VAL A 419 18.54 -20.11 53.16
CA VAL A 419 19.31 -21.35 53.15
C VAL A 419 20.75 -21.14 53.64
N LYS A 420 21.15 -19.89 53.85
CA LYS A 420 22.43 -19.53 54.46
C LYS A 420 22.50 -20.06 55.90
N GLY A 421 23.49 -20.90 56.19
CA GLY A 421 23.68 -21.51 57.52
C GLY A 421 22.85 -22.78 57.78
N GLN A 422 22.11 -23.26 56.79
CA GLN A 422 21.38 -24.53 56.86
C GLN A 422 22.26 -25.73 56.49
N SER A 423 21.76 -26.94 56.75
CA SER A 423 22.47 -28.20 56.41
C SER A 423 22.85 -28.31 54.93
N GLU A 424 23.95 -29.01 54.63
CA GLU A 424 24.43 -29.21 53.24
C GLU A 424 23.36 -29.78 52.31
N LYS A 425 22.48 -30.66 52.81
CA LYS A 425 21.35 -31.20 52.04
C LYS A 425 20.33 -30.13 51.63
N MET A 426 20.02 -29.18 52.52
CA MET A 426 19.11 -28.08 52.20
C MET A 426 19.76 -27.07 51.25
N GLN A 427 21.07 -26.82 51.40
CA GLN A 427 21.83 -25.98 50.47
C GLN A 427 21.86 -26.59 49.06
N GLY A 428 22.12 -27.90 48.94
CA GLY A 428 22.10 -28.60 47.65
C GLY A 428 20.72 -28.58 46.97
N PHE A 429 19.64 -28.71 47.73
CA PHE A 429 18.27 -28.59 47.19
C PHE A 429 17.98 -27.17 46.68
N ALA A 430 18.37 -26.15 47.45
CA ALA A 430 18.17 -24.75 47.08
C ALA A 430 18.98 -24.35 45.84
N ILE A 431 20.22 -24.82 45.72
CA ILE A 431 21.06 -24.65 44.53
C ILE A 431 20.36 -25.20 43.29
N LYS A 432 19.83 -26.43 43.37
CA LYS A 432 19.11 -27.05 42.26
C LYS A 432 17.84 -26.27 41.88
N LYS A 433 17.04 -25.88 42.88
CA LYS A 433 15.78 -25.14 42.65
C LYS A 433 15.99 -23.71 42.14
N CYS A 434 16.95 -22.98 42.69
CA CYS A 434 17.33 -21.66 42.20
C CYS A 434 17.89 -21.72 40.78
N GLY A 435 18.66 -22.76 40.42
CA GLY A 435 19.12 -23.00 39.05
C GLY A 435 17.96 -23.24 38.07
N GLU A 436 17.00 -24.10 38.43
CA GLU A 436 15.78 -24.34 37.65
C GLU A 436 14.98 -23.03 37.45
N TRP A 437 14.81 -22.23 38.51
CA TRP A 437 14.11 -20.96 38.46
C TRP A 437 14.81 -19.90 37.61
N LEU A 438 16.14 -19.78 37.73
CA LEU A 438 16.92 -18.86 36.90
C LEU A 438 16.82 -19.24 35.41
N ASN A 439 16.78 -20.54 35.09
CA ASN A 439 16.55 -21.01 33.72
C ASN A 439 15.14 -20.68 33.21
N ILE A 440 14.13 -20.78 34.06
CA ILE A 440 12.75 -20.39 33.72
C ILE A 440 12.61 -18.87 33.56
N ILE A 441 13.31 -18.08 34.39
CA ILE A 441 13.30 -16.60 34.38
C ILE A 441 14.00 -16.06 33.14
N PHE A 442 15.14 -16.65 32.76
CA PHE A 442 16.03 -16.09 31.73
C PHE A 442 16.07 -16.88 30.42
N GLY A 443 15.50 -18.08 30.32
CA GLY A 443 15.33 -18.83 29.06
C GLY A 443 16.59 -18.92 28.18
N THR A 444 16.43 -18.85 26.86
CA THR A 444 17.50 -18.84 25.83
C THR A 444 18.13 -17.45 25.60
N THR A 445 18.14 -16.58 26.62
CA THR A 445 18.71 -15.23 26.45
C THR A 445 20.24 -15.31 26.36
N SER A 446 20.81 -15.02 25.20
CA SER A 446 22.22 -15.24 24.84
C SER A 446 23.25 -14.28 25.45
N TYR A 447 22.88 -13.43 26.41
CA TYR A 447 23.78 -12.42 26.99
C TYR A 447 23.81 -12.45 28.53
N CYS A 448 24.77 -13.21 29.06
CA CYS A 448 25.02 -13.38 30.50
C CYS A 448 25.24 -12.05 31.25
N ALA A 449 25.83 -11.04 30.58
CA ALA A 449 26.07 -9.71 31.18
C ALA A 449 24.78 -8.96 31.54
N VAL A 450 23.72 -9.09 30.72
CA VAL A 450 22.43 -8.42 30.96
C VAL A 450 21.69 -9.07 32.13
N VAL A 451 21.79 -10.39 32.24
CA VAL A 451 21.23 -11.17 33.36
C VAL A 451 21.88 -10.79 34.69
N LYS A 452 23.23 -10.75 34.72
CA LYS A 452 24.00 -10.35 35.92
C LYS A 452 23.61 -8.95 36.41
N LYS A 453 23.56 -7.97 35.50
CA LYS A 453 23.19 -6.58 35.83
C LYS A 453 21.77 -6.46 36.40
N ARG A 454 20.84 -7.28 35.91
CA ARG A 454 19.44 -7.28 36.38
C ARG A 454 19.28 -7.85 37.79
N ILE A 455 20.03 -8.91 38.12
CA ILE A 455 20.05 -9.51 39.46
C ILE A 455 20.75 -8.57 40.45
N GLN A 456 21.92 -8.04 40.10
CA GLN A 456 22.62 -7.03 40.91
C GLN A 456 21.75 -5.79 41.18
N GLY A 457 21.03 -5.32 40.14
CA GLY A 457 20.10 -4.21 40.28
C GLY A 457 18.91 -4.48 41.20
N GLN A 458 18.46 -5.74 41.31
CA GLN A 458 17.40 -6.12 42.25
C GLN A 458 17.93 -6.27 43.68
N ILE A 459 19.07 -6.94 43.87
CA ILE A 459 19.77 -7.02 45.17
C ILE A 459 20.05 -5.61 45.72
N GLY A 460 20.51 -4.69 44.85
CA GLY A 460 20.79 -3.30 45.22
C GLY A 460 19.55 -2.55 45.71
N LYS A 461 18.36 -2.81 45.13
CA LYS A 461 17.08 -2.18 45.47
C LYS A 461 16.44 -2.72 46.74
N THR A 462 16.86 -3.88 47.23
CA THR A 462 16.34 -4.44 48.48
C THR A 462 16.85 -3.64 49.67
N THR A 463 16.00 -2.80 50.26
CA THR A 463 16.34 -1.90 51.39
C THR A 463 16.48 -2.62 52.72
N SER A 464 15.94 -3.84 52.84
CA SER A 464 16.01 -4.67 54.05
C SER A 464 17.35 -5.40 54.25
N LEU A 465 18.28 -5.31 53.29
CA LEU A 465 19.58 -5.97 53.36
C LEU A 465 20.70 -4.96 53.60
N THR A 466 21.58 -5.27 54.56
CA THR A 466 22.86 -4.59 54.75
C THR A 466 23.80 -4.81 53.57
N VAL A 467 24.82 -3.97 53.42
CA VAL A 467 25.82 -4.08 52.34
C VAL A 467 26.47 -5.47 52.34
N THR A 468 26.88 -5.96 53.51
CA THR A 468 27.49 -7.29 53.69
C THR A 468 26.53 -8.44 53.34
N GLN A 469 25.22 -8.28 53.60
CA GLN A 469 24.21 -9.27 53.20
C GLN A 469 23.97 -9.27 51.69
N LYS A 470 24.02 -8.10 51.05
CA LYS A 470 23.89 -7.97 49.58
C LYS A 470 25.06 -8.63 48.85
N GLU A 471 26.28 -8.43 49.35
CA GLU A 471 27.49 -9.09 48.83
C GLU A 471 27.41 -10.61 48.99
N ALA A 472 27.03 -11.10 50.18
CA ALA A 472 26.92 -12.54 50.41
C ALA A 472 25.84 -13.23 49.55
N VAL A 473 24.71 -12.56 49.30
CA VAL A 473 23.66 -13.07 48.38
C VAL A 473 24.19 -13.13 46.95
N TRP A 474 24.95 -12.12 46.53
CA TRP A 474 25.54 -12.11 45.21
C TRP A 474 26.59 -13.22 45.03
N GLU A 475 27.46 -13.42 46.02
CA GLU A 475 28.44 -14.51 46.01
C GLU A 475 27.80 -15.89 45.95
N TRP A 476 26.62 -16.07 46.55
CA TRP A 476 25.86 -17.31 46.49
C TRP A 476 25.18 -17.55 45.14
N ILE A 477 24.63 -16.50 44.52
CA ILE A 477 23.89 -16.60 43.25
C ILE A 477 24.82 -16.60 42.02
N ALA A 478 25.94 -15.87 42.06
CA ALA A 478 26.84 -15.69 40.93
C ALA A 478 27.36 -17.01 40.31
N PRO A 479 27.72 -18.05 41.09
CA PRO A 479 28.11 -19.35 40.55
C PRO A 479 27.01 -20.03 39.74
N LEU A 480 25.74 -19.88 40.14
CA LEU A 480 24.58 -20.48 39.46
C LEU A 480 24.35 -19.92 38.05
N LEU A 481 24.86 -18.72 37.78
CA LEU A 481 24.75 -18.04 36.47
C LEU A 481 25.81 -18.49 35.47
N ASN A 482 26.89 -19.14 35.92
CA ASN A 482 28.00 -19.57 35.07
C ASN A 482 27.88 -21.04 34.61
N VAL A 483 26.98 -21.83 35.20
CA VAL A 483 26.85 -23.28 34.90
C VAL A 483 26.23 -23.57 33.52
N ASN A 484 25.61 -22.57 32.87
CA ASN A 484 25.01 -22.72 31.54
C ASN A 484 25.77 -22.03 30.40
N ALA A 485 27.00 -21.54 30.63
CA ALA A 485 27.85 -20.97 29.58
C ALA A 485 28.63 -22.07 28.83
N GLY A 486 27.90 -23.00 28.20
CA GLY A 486 28.44 -23.91 27.18
C GLY A 486 28.39 -23.29 25.79
N CYS A 487 28.82 -22.04 25.63
CA CYS A 487 29.01 -21.42 24.32
C CYS A 487 30.47 -21.04 24.17
N GLU A 488 31.15 -21.78 23.28
CA GLU A 488 32.53 -21.60 22.85
C GLU A 488 32.84 -20.12 22.56
N SER A 489 33.87 -19.62 23.23
CA SER A 489 34.51 -18.36 22.87
C SER A 489 35.38 -18.58 21.64
N VAL A 490 34.85 -18.27 20.45
CA VAL A 490 35.70 -18.06 19.26
C VAL A 490 36.32 -16.67 19.35
N THR A 491 37.41 -16.60 20.10
CA THR A 491 38.46 -15.58 19.92
C THR A 491 39.76 -16.20 20.38
N SER A 492 40.41 -16.93 19.48
CA SER A 492 41.84 -17.18 19.52
C SER A 492 42.42 -16.65 18.22
N ILE A 493 43.02 -15.47 18.32
CA ILE A 493 44.00 -14.97 17.36
C ILE A 493 45.25 -15.85 17.54
N SER A 494 45.61 -16.58 16.49
CA SER A 494 46.97 -16.98 16.13
C SER A 494 46.97 -17.28 14.64
#